data_AF-A0A380H0X0-F1
#
_entry.id   AF-A0A380H0X0-F1
#
_cell.length_a   1.000
_cell.length_b   1.000
_cell.length_c   1.000
_cell.angle_alpha   90.00
_cell.angle_beta   90.00
_cell.angle_gamma   90.00
#
_symmetry.space_group_name_H-M   'P 1'
#
loop_
_entity.id
_entity.type
_entity.pdbx_description
1 polymer ?
#
loop_
_entity_poly.entity_id
_entity_poly.type
_entity_poly.pdbx_seq_one_letter_code
_entity_poly.pdbx_strand_id
1 'polypeptide(L)'
;MLVQVNHAQGVAYTAKKLNLKAVIFMPVTTPRQKINQVNFLGEDNVEIVLIGDTFDHCLTEALNYTQRHEMNFIDPFNNIFTISGQRTLAKEMINQAKIDNVEFDYLF
;
A
#
# COMPACT_ATOMS: atom_id res chain seq x y z
N MET A 1 -1.79 -3.37 -7.30
CA MET A 1 -0.71 -4.21 -6.77
C MET A 1 -0.24 -3.67 -5.43
N LEU A 2 0.40 -4.49 -4.57
CA LEU A 2 1.62 -4.12 -3.82
C LEU A 2 2.23 -5.27 -3.00
N VAL A 3 3.56 -5.28 -2.94
CA VAL A 3 4.42 -6.35 -2.37
C VAL A 3 4.84 -6.08 -0.90
N GLN A 4 4.47 -4.93 -0.32
CA GLN A 4 4.60 -4.64 1.11
C GLN A 4 3.22 -4.67 1.81
N VAL A 5 3.14 -5.48 2.87
CA VAL A 5 1.88 -5.87 3.53
C VAL A 5 1.04 -4.69 4.02
N ASN A 6 1.65 -3.66 4.62
CA ASN A 6 0.90 -2.52 5.18
C ASN A 6 0.29 -1.65 4.08
N HIS A 7 1.03 -1.41 3.01
CA HIS A 7 0.50 -0.65 1.88
C HIS A 7 -0.57 -1.46 1.13
N ALA A 8 -0.40 -2.79 0.99
CA ALA A 8 -1.43 -3.66 0.41
C ALA A 8 -2.78 -3.53 1.15
N GLN A 9 -2.75 -3.42 2.48
CA GLN A 9 -3.95 -3.15 3.29
C GLN A 9 -4.57 -1.78 2.99
N GLY A 10 -3.76 -0.73 2.89
CA GLY A 10 -4.23 0.62 2.54
C GLY A 10 -4.87 0.68 1.15
N VAL A 11 -4.26 0.01 0.17
CA VAL A 11 -4.82 -0.11 -1.19
C VAL A 11 -6.12 -0.90 -1.17
N ALA A 12 -6.17 -2.03 -0.45
CA ALA A 12 -7.37 -2.85 -0.37
C ALA A 12 -8.56 -2.10 0.22
N TYR A 13 -8.33 -1.43 1.37
CA TYR A 13 -9.33 -0.57 2.00
C TYR A 13 -9.82 0.53 1.05
N THR A 14 -8.89 1.19 0.36
CA THR A 14 -9.23 2.30 -0.55
C THR A 14 -10.00 1.82 -1.78
N ALA A 15 -9.61 0.67 -2.35
CA ALA A 15 -10.28 0.06 -3.47
C ALA A 15 -11.74 -0.25 -3.13
N LYS A 16 -11.99 -0.87 -1.97
CA LYS A 16 -13.35 -1.10 -1.47
C LYS A 16 -14.10 0.21 -1.25
N LYS A 17 -13.51 1.17 -0.54
CA LYS A 17 -14.13 2.47 -0.22
C LYS A 17 -14.55 3.27 -1.45
N LEU A 18 -13.78 3.16 -2.54
CA LEU A 18 -14.05 3.85 -3.81
C LEU A 18 -14.78 2.97 -4.83
N ASN A 19 -15.15 1.73 -4.46
CA ASN A 19 -15.73 0.73 -5.35
C ASN A 19 -14.91 0.48 -6.64
N LEU A 20 -13.58 0.44 -6.50
CA LEU A 20 -12.64 0.12 -7.57
C LEU A 20 -12.17 -1.33 -7.45
N LYS A 21 -11.62 -1.88 -8.53
CA LYS A 21 -10.99 -3.19 -8.52
C LYS A 21 -9.48 -3.05 -8.40
N ALA A 22 -8.86 -3.87 -7.56
CA ALA A 22 -7.41 -3.93 -7.40
C ALA A 22 -6.91 -5.37 -7.34
N VAL A 23 -5.74 -5.61 -7.94
CA VAL A 23 -5.04 -6.90 -7.86
C VAL A 23 -3.79 -6.70 -7.00
N ILE A 24 -3.54 -7.54 -6.01
CA ILE A 24 -2.44 -7.43 -5.04
C ILE A 24 -1.54 -8.65 -5.14
N PHE A 25 -0.27 -8.41 -5.45
CA PHE A 25 0.75 -9.45 -5.59
C PHE A 25 1.53 -9.59 -4.29
N MET A 26 1.57 -10.77 -3.72
CA MET A 26 2.32 -11.07 -2.49
C MET A 26 3.16 -12.34 -2.67
N PRO A 27 4.31 -12.48 -1.99
CA PRO A 27 5.08 -13.72 -2.02
C PRO A 27 4.28 -14.89 -1.48
N VAL A 28 4.53 -16.10 -1.98
CA VAL A 28 3.91 -17.34 -1.45
C VAL A 28 4.30 -17.61 0.01
N THR A 29 5.42 -17.04 0.44
CA THR A 29 5.93 -17.09 1.82
C THR A 29 5.21 -16.13 2.77
N THR A 30 4.25 -15.33 2.27
CA THR A 30 3.50 -14.37 3.09
C THR A 30 2.65 -15.08 4.16
N PRO A 31 2.76 -14.72 5.44
CA PRO A 31 1.93 -15.30 6.50
C PRO A 31 0.43 -15.14 6.24
N ARG A 32 -0.36 -16.21 6.46
CA ARG A 32 -1.82 -16.21 6.23
C ARG A 32 -2.56 -15.08 6.94
N GLN A 33 -2.14 -14.71 8.15
CA GLN A 33 -2.73 -13.59 8.89
C GLN A 33 -2.70 -12.29 8.10
N LYS A 34 -1.60 -12.02 7.40
CA LYS A 34 -1.41 -10.80 6.60
C LYS A 34 -2.26 -10.84 5.33
N ILE A 35 -2.34 -12.00 4.68
CA ILE A 35 -3.22 -12.22 3.51
C ILE A 35 -4.69 -11.99 3.91
N ASN A 36 -5.11 -12.56 5.04
CA ASN A 36 -6.48 -12.43 5.53
C ASN A 36 -6.86 -10.98 5.84
N GLN A 37 -5.94 -10.18 6.38
CA GLN A 37 -6.19 -8.75 6.62
C GLN A 37 -6.41 -7.98 5.33
N VAL A 38 -5.60 -8.23 4.30
CA VAL A 38 -5.79 -7.62 2.98
C VAL A 38 -7.13 -8.02 2.38
N ASN A 39 -7.48 -9.31 2.45
CA ASN A 39 -8.75 -9.81 1.93
C ASN A 39 -9.95 -9.23 2.69
N PHE A 40 -9.86 -9.10 4.01
CA PHE A 40 -10.91 -8.52 4.83
C PHE A 40 -11.15 -7.03 4.52
N LEU A 41 -10.09 -6.27 4.26
CA LEU A 41 -10.20 -4.85 3.93
C LEU A 41 -10.72 -4.61 2.50
N GLY A 42 -10.37 -5.49 1.57
CA GLY A 42 -10.71 -5.39 0.16
C GLY A 42 -12.02 -6.06 -0.23
N GLU A 43 -12.39 -7.17 0.42
CA GLU A 43 -13.50 -8.04 0.03
C GLU A 43 -13.50 -8.32 -1.48
N ASP A 44 -14.65 -8.29 -2.14
CA ASP A 44 -14.81 -8.59 -3.56
C ASP A 44 -14.14 -7.54 -4.48
N ASN A 45 -13.66 -6.43 -3.94
CA ASN A 45 -12.93 -5.40 -4.69
C ASN A 45 -11.46 -5.76 -4.92
N VAL A 46 -10.93 -6.76 -4.22
CA VAL A 46 -9.52 -7.10 -4.27
C VAL A 46 -9.30 -8.57 -4.64
N GLU A 47 -8.43 -8.78 -5.61
CA GLU A 47 -7.86 -10.09 -5.92
C GLU A 47 -6.45 -10.18 -5.35
N ILE A 48 -6.13 -11.27 -4.63
CA ILE A 48 -4.78 -11.52 -4.12
C ILE A 48 -4.13 -12.62 -4.96
N VAL A 49 -2.99 -12.30 -5.57
CA VAL A 49 -2.17 -13.22 -6.35
C VAL A 49 -0.92 -13.55 -5.54
N LEU A 50 -0.78 -14.82 -5.16
CA LEU A 50 0.41 -15.33 -4.47
C LEU A 50 1.40 -15.87 -5.50
N ILE A 51 2.55 -15.23 -5.64
CA ILE A 51 3.55 -15.61 -6.64
C ILE A 51 4.96 -15.32 -6.16
N GLY A 52 5.91 -16.17 -6.55
CA GLY A 52 7.31 -16.01 -6.18
C GLY A 52 7.57 -16.19 -4.69
N ASP A 53 8.85 -16.36 -4.37
CA ASP A 53 9.41 -16.53 -3.04
C ASP A 53 10.02 -15.23 -2.48
N THR A 54 10.33 -14.28 -3.36
CA THR A 54 10.96 -13.00 -3.05
C THR A 54 10.11 -11.81 -3.48
N PHE A 55 10.41 -10.66 -2.86
CA PHE A 55 9.78 -9.38 -3.22
C PHE A 55 10.03 -9.02 -4.69
N ASP A 56 11.26 -9.17 -5.18
CA ASP A 56 11.64 -8.77 -6.53
C ASP A 56 10.90 -9.59 -7.61
N HIS A 57 10.67 -10.87 -7.35
CA HIS A 57 9.83 -11.71 -8.22
C HIS A 57 8.38 -11.19 -8.26
N CYS A 58 7.77 -10.90 -7.11
CA CYS A 58 6.41 -10.35 -7.10
C CYS A 58 6.33 -8.98 -7.79
N LEU A 59 7.34 -8.13 -7.60
CA LEU A 59 7.40 -6.80 -8.20
C LEU A 59 7.46 -6.90 -9.72
N THR A 60 8.38 -7.72 -10.23
CA THR A 60 8.52 -7.98 -11.67
C THR A 60 7.20 -8.44 -12.25
N GLU A 61 6.53 -9.39 -11.59
CA GLU A 61 5.31 -9.96 -12.13
C GLU A 61 4.10 -9.02 -12.02
N ALA A 62 4.05 -8.20 -10.98
CA ALA A 62 3.07 -7.12 -10.87
C ALA A 62 3.24 -6.05 -11.96
N LEU A 63 4.47 -5.69 -12.32
CA LEU A 63 4.76 -4.75 -13.41
C LEU A 63 4.32 -5.35 -14.76
N ASN A 64 4.68 -6.60 -15.03
CA ASN A 64 4.26 -7.31 -16.24
C ASN A 64 2.74 -7.44 -16.34
N TYR A 65 2.06 -7.75 -15.23
CA TYR A 65 0.60 -7.83 -15.19
C TYR A 65 -0.03 -6.46 -15.46
N THR A 66 0.52 -5.41 -14.85
CA THR A 66 0.03 -4.04 -15.07
C THR A 66 0.10 -3.67 -16.55
N GLN A 67 1.22 -3.96 -17.22
CA GLN A 67 1.39 -3.68 -18.64
C GLN A 67 0.43 -4.50 -19.51
N ARG A 68 0.27 -5.81 -19.22
CA ARG A 68 -0.60 -6.71 -19.99
C ARG A 68 -2.09 -6.36 -19.87
N HIS A 69 -2.51 -5.84 -18.73
CA HIS A 69 -3.92 -5.55 -18.42
C HIS A 69 -4.25 -4.06 -18.47
N GLU A 70 -3.34 -3.21 -18.96
CA GLU A 70 -3.51 -1.75 -19.05
C GLU A 70 -3.93 -1.09 -17.72
N MET A 71 -3.37 -1.59 -16.62
CA MET A 71 -3.68 -1.11 -15.28
C MET A 71 -2.73 0.00 -14.83
N ASN A 72 -3.04 0.65 -13.71
CA ASN A 72 -2.13 1.58 -13.06
C ASN A 72 -1.33 0.88 -11.96
N PHE A 73 -0.01 1.02 -12.03
CA PHE A 73 0.90 0.60 -10.96
C PHE A 73 0.94 1.67 -9.86
N ILE A 74 0.57 1.31 -8.63
CA ILE A 74 0.55 2.19 -7.46
C ILE A 74 1.82 1.97 -6.63
N ASP A 75 2.93 2.62 -6.99
CA ASP A 75 4.19 2.42 -6.28
C ASP A 75 4.07 2.75 -4.76
N PRO A 76 4.63 1.91 -3.86
CA PRO A 76 4.54 2.14 -2.42
C PRO A 76 5.22 3.40 -1.92
N PHE A 77 6.26 3.85 -2.63
CA PHE A 77 7.20 4.86 -2.13
C PHE A 77 7.53 5.89 -3.20
N ASN A 78 7.80 5.46 -4.43
CA ASN A 78 8.19 6.29 -5.56
C ASN A 78 7.00 6.76 -6.40
N ASN A 79 5.99 7.30 -5.73
CA ASN A 79 4.85 7.94 -6.38
C ASN A 79 4.59 9.29 -5.69
N ILE A 80 4.50 10.37 -6.47
CA ILE A 80 4.36 11.72 -5.93
C ILE A 80 3.10 11.89 -5.06
N PHE A 81 2.00 11.21 -5.39
CA PHE A 81 0.77 11.24 -4.62
C PHE A 81 0.89 10.40 -3.34
N THR A 82 1.54 9.23 -3.40
CA THR A 82 1.83 8.43 -2.20
C THR A 82 2.71 9.22 -1.23
N ILE A 83 3.81 9.82 -1.72
CA ILE A 83 4.71 10.67 -0.91
C ILE A 83 3.93 11.85 -0.33
N SER A 84 3.13 12.54 -1.13
CA SER A 84 2.35 13.69 -0.68
C SER A 84 1.29 13.31 0.35
N GLY A 85 0.67 12.14 0.22
CA GLY A 85 -0.24 11.59 1.22
C GLY A 85 0.47 11.32 2.54
N GLN A 86 1.65 10.71 2.53
CA GLN A 86 2.42 10.47 3.76
C GLN A 86 2.83 11.77 4.47
N ARG A 87 3.04 12.87 3.72
CA ARG A 87 3.37 14.19 4.30
C ARG A 87 2.25 14.78 5.17
N THR A 88 1.01 14.30 5.08
CA THR A 88 -0.08 14.82 5.92
C THR A 88 0.21 14.57 7.40
N LEU A 89 0.83 13.45 7.75
CA LEU A 89 1.23 13.15 9.12
C LEU A 89 2.19 14.22 9.67
N ALA A 90 3.23 14.58 8.91
CA ALA A 90 4.16 15.62 9.32
C ALA A 90 3.46 16.97 9.51
N LYS A 91 2.51 17.31 8.63
CA LYS A 91 1.69 18.53 8.77
C LYS A 91 0.85 18.50 10.05
N GLU A 92 0.21 17.38 10.35
CA GLU A 92 -0.58 17.19 11.56
C GLU A 92 0.27 17.28 12.82
N MET A 93 1.45 16.64 12.83
CA MET A 93 2.40 16.72 13.94
C MET A 93 2.85 18.16 14.22
N ILE A 94 3.22 18.91 13.18
CA ILE A 94 3.64 20.32 13.33
C ILE A 94 2.49 21.18 13.85
N ASN A 95 1.27 20.95 13.37
CA ASN A 95 0.10 21.68 13.84
C ASN A 95 -0.21 21.37 15.30
N GLN A 96 -0.14 20.10 15.70
CA GLN A 96 -0.38 19.67 17.06
C GLN A 96 0.69 20.20 18.02
N ALA A 97 1.97 20.17 17.63
CA ALA A 97 3.06 20.71 18.43
C ALA A 97 2.90 22.22 18.71
N LYS A 98 2.38 22.99 17.77
CA LYS A 98 2.04 24.41 17.99
C LYS A 98 0.95 24.58 19.04
N ILE A 99 -0.07 23.72 19.04
CA ILE A 99 -1.16 23.75 20.02
C ILE A 99 -0.61 23.41 21.41
N ASP A 100 0.26 22.41 21.48
CA ASP A 100 0.81 21.89 22.73
C ASP A 100 2.05 22.67 23.21
N ASN A 101 2.48 23.70 22.46
CA ASN A 101 3.68 24.49 22.70
C ASN A 101 4.96 23.64 22.84
N VAL A 102 5.13 22.68 21.93
CA VAL A 102 6.28 21.78 21.83
C VAL A 102 7.14 22.17 20.63
N GLU A 103 8.46 22.24 20.81
CA GLU A 103 9.43 22.34 19.72
C GLU A 103 10.12 21.00 19.47
N PHE A 104 10.37 20.68 18.21
CA PHE A 104 11.06 19.46 17.82
C PHE A 104 12.54 19.76 17.53
N ASP A 105 13.44 19.13 18.28
CA ASP A 105 14.87 19.14 17.96
C ASP A 105 15.21 18.10 16.88
N TYR A 106 14.58 16.93 16.93
CA TYR A 106 14.81 15.81 16.03
C TYR A 106 13.53 15.02 15.74
N LEU A 107 13.44 14.47 14.53
CA LEU A 107 12.40 13.54 14.10
C LEU A 107 13.08 12.34 13.43
N PHE A 108 12.73 11.13 13.85
CA PHE A 108 13.30 9.87 13.36
C PHE A 108 12.22 9.02 12.68
#